data_AF-A0A1J3HAZ3-F1
#
_entry.id   AF-A0A1J3HAZ3-F1
#
_cell.length_a   1.000
_cell.length_b   1.000
_cell.length_c   1.000
_cell.angle_alpha   90.00
_cell.angle_beta   90.00
_cell.angle_gamma   90.00
#
_symmetry.space_group_name_H-M   'P 1'
#
loop_
_entity.id
_entity.type
_entity.pdbx_description
1 polymer ?
#
loop_
_entity_poly.entity_id
_entity_poly.type
_entity_poly.pdbx_seq_one_letter_code
_entity_poly.pdbx_strand_id
1 'polypeptide(L)'
;RMSGSTRDLVILVDDSISEHHRSGLESAGWKIQAFERIRNPKAKPNAYNEWNYSKFRLWQLTKYSKIIFIDADMLILRNIDFLFEFPEITATGNDGTLFNSGLMVVEP
;
A
#
# COMPACT_ATOMS: atom_id res chain seq x y z
N ARG A 1 12.78 -2.94 -5.79
CA ARG A 1 14.15 -3.47 -5.55
C ARG A 1 15.26 -2.62 -6.15
N MET A 2 15.15 -2.16 -7.40
CA MET A 2 16.24 -1.41 -8.06
C MET A 2 16.64 -0.10 -7.37
N SER A 3 15.74 0.51 -6.59
CA SER A 3 16.05 1.68 -5.76
C SER A 3 17.01 1.39 -4.60
N GLY A 4 17.32 0.12 -4.31
CA GLY A 4 18.29 -0.28 -3.28
C GLY A 4 17.71 -0.45 -1.87
N SER A 5 16.38 -0.51 -1.72
CA SER A 5 15.77 -0.80 -0.41
C SER A 5 16.04 -2.25 0.01
N THR A 6 16.35 -2.43 1.29
CA THR A 6 16.57 -3.74 1.94
C THR A 6 15.34 -4.23 2.71
N ARG A 7 14.25 -3.44 2.73
CA ARG A 7 13.02 -3.74 3.45
C ARG A 7 12.14 -4.73 2.67
N ASP A 8 11.23 -5.36 3.39
CA ASP A 8 10.23 -6.22 2.77
C ASP A 8 9.35 -5.42 1.81
N LEU A 9 9.13 -5.96 0.62
CA LEU A 9 8.09 -5.49 -0.29
C LEU A 9 6.86 -6.36 -0.06
N VAL A 10 5.77 -5.78 0.42
CA VAL A 10 4.53 -6.50 0.74
C VAL A 10 3.41 -5.98 -0.15
N ILE A 11 2.61 -6.88 -0.71
CA ILE A 11 1.43 -6.53 -1.50
C ILE A 11 0.19 -7.22 -0.93
N LEU A 12 -0.87 -6.44 -0.74
CA LEU A 12 -2.16 -6.94 -0.27
C LEU A 12 -2.98 -7.34 -1.50
N VAL A 13 -3.42 -8.60 -1.55
CA VAL A 13 -4.23 -9.11 -2.68
C VAL A 13 -5.50 -9.76 -2.16
N ASP A 14 -6.57 -9.64 -2.93
CA ASP A 14 -7.82 -10.36 -2.72
C ASP A 14 -7.92 -11.55 -3.70
N ASP A 15 -9.02 -12.28 -3.62
CA ASP A 15 -9.38 -13.39 -4.50
C ASP A 15 -9.65 -13.00 -5.96
N SER A 16 -9.72 -11.69 -6.29
CA SER A 16 -9.85 -11.24 -7.68
C SER A 16 -8.54 -11.31 -8.47
N ILE A 17 -7.39 -11.42 -7.79
CA ILE A 17 -6.08 -11.56 -8.42
C ILE A 17 -5.78 -13.02 -8.70
N SER A 18 -5.66 -13.36 -9.99
CA SER A 18 -5.37 -14.72 -10.47
C SER A 18 -4.01 -15.25 -10.02
N GLU A 19 -3.87 -16.58 -10.00
CA GLU A 19 -2.61 -17.24 -9.64
C GLU A 19 -1.44 -16.81 -10.53
N HIS A 20 -1.68 -16.65 -11.83
CA HIS A 20 -0.67 -16.17 -12.76
C HIS A 20 -0.09 -14.80 -12.34
N HIS A 21 -0.96 -13.86 -11.95
CA HIS A 21 -0.50 -12.54 -11.48
C HIS A 21 0.19 -12.62 -10.12
N ARG A 22 -0.28 -13.48 -9.21
CA ARG A 22 0.36 -13.74 -7.90
C ARG A 22 1.78 -14.27 -8.08
N SER A 23 1.98 -15.29 -8.89
CA SER A 23 3.31 -15.83 -9.18
C SER A 23 4.24 -14.77 -9.79
N GLY A 24 3.71 -13.87 -10.63
CA GLY A 24 4.46 -12.74 -11.17
C GLY A 24 4.93 -11.75 -10.10
N LEU A 25 4.06 -11.42 -9.13
CA LEU A 25 4.41 -10.56 -7.99
C LEU A 25 5.49 -11.20 -7.10
N GLU A 26 5.35 -12.49 -6.78
CA GLU A 26 6.35 -13.22 -5.98
C GLU A 26 7.71 -13.29 -6.69
N SER A 27 7.69 -13.57 -8.01
CA SER A 27 8.90 -13.58 -8.83
C SER A 27 9.59 -12.22 -8.89
N ALA A 28 8.82 -11.12 -8.79
CA ALA A 28 9.34 -9.77 -8.65
C ALA A 28 9.83 -9.42 -7.23
N GLY A 29 9.70 -10.35 -6.28
CA GLY A 29 10.19 -10.24 -4.91
C GLY A 29 9.20 -9.65 -3.91
N TRP A 30 7.90 -9.61 -4.25
CA TRP A 30 6.85 -9.20 -3.34
C TRP A 30 6.41 -10.37 -2.44
N LYS A 31 6.25 -10.10 -1.15
CA LYS A 31 5.55 -10.98 -0.22
C LYS A 31 4.07 -10.75 -0.38
N ILE A 32 3.35 -11.77 -0.82
CA ILE A 32 1.91 -11.72 -0.95
C ILE A 32 1.27 -11.90 0.41
N GLN A 33 0.34 -11.00 0.75
CA GLN A 33 -0.52 -11.17 1.90
C GLN A 33 -1.98 -11.07 1.44
N ALA A 34 -2.74 -12.15 1.69
CA ALA A 34 -4.13 -12.23 1.30
C ALA A 34 -5.03 -11.49 2.29
N PHE A 35 -6.03 -10.76 1.79
CA PHE A 35 -7.03 -10.06 2.61
C PHE A 35 -8.39 -10.04 1.97
N GLU A 36 -9.39 -9.85 2.82
CA GLU A 36 -10.73 -9.48 2.39
C GLU A 36 -10.82 -7.98 2.18
N ARG A 37 -11.28 -7.57 0.98
CA ARG A 37 -11.52 -6.17 0.66
C ARG A 37 -12.57 -5.56 1.58
N ILE A 38 -12.42 -4.27 1.85
CA ILE A 38 -13.42 -3.48 2.57
C ILE A 38 -14.16 -2.63 1.55
N ARG A 39 -15.46 -2.91 1.37
CA ARG A 39 -16.33 -2.09 0.53
C ARG A 39 -16.59 -0.76 1.21
N ASN A 40 -16.49 0.33 0.48
CA ASN A 40 -16.95 1.64 0.92
C ASN A 40 -18.49 1.66 0.93
N PRO A 41 -19.14 1.80 2.10
CA PRO A 41 -20.60 1.75 2.21
C PRO A 41 -21.28 2.92 1.48
N LYS A 42 -20.56 4.01 1.21
CA LYS A 42 -21.06 5.19 0.50
C LYS A 42 -20.81 5.15 -1.02
N ALA A 43 -20.06 4.15 -1.51
CA ALA A 43 -19.76 4.06 -2.93
C ALA A 43 -20.92 3.45 -3.73
N LYS A 44 -21.16 4.03 -4.91
CA LYS A 44 -22.05 3.42 -5.91
C LYS A 44 -21.45 2.08 -6.38
N PRO A 45 -22.27 1.06 -6.67
CA PRO A 45 -21.78 -0.19 -7.24
C PRO A 45 -20.96 0.05 -8.52
N ASN A 46 -19.84 -0.66 -8.66
CA ASN A 46 -18.89 -0.59 -9.76
C ASN A 46 -18.19 0.77 -9.93
N ALA A 47 -18.27 1.67 -8.94
CA ALA A 47 -17.51 2.91 -8.96
C ALA A 47 -16.03 2.65 -8.69
N TYR A 48 -15.15 3.49 -9.25
CA TYR A 48 -13.70 3.37 -9.08
C TYR A 48 -13.26 3.36 -7.60
N ASN A 49 -14.03 4.00 -6.71
CA ASN A 49 -13.76 4.11 -5.28
C ASN A 49 -14.52 3.09 -4.42
N GLU A 50 -15.15 2.08 -5.04
CA GLU A 50 -15.97 1.09 -4.33
C GLU A 50 -15.20 0.34 -3.24
N TRP A 51 -13.91 0.10 -3.47
CA TRP A 51 -13.06 -0.70 -2.58
C TRP A 51 -11.96 0.11 -1.89
N ASN A 52 -12.02 1.44 -1.96
CA ASN A 52 -10.97 2.32 -1.44
C ASN A 52 -10.74 2.18 0.08
N TYR A 53 -11.74 1.71 0.83
CA TYR A 53 -11.62 1.43 2.26
C TYR A 53 -10.69 0.24 2.56
N SER A 54 -10.37 -0.59 1.57
CA SER A 54 -9.38 -1.67 1.75
C SER A 54 -8.00 -1.13 2.17
N LYS A 55 -7.72 0.15 1.92
CA LYS A 55 -6.54 0.87 2.42
C LYS A 55 -6.45 0.89 3.95
N PHE A 56 -7.54 0.73 4.68
CA PHE A 56 -7.50 0.60 6.14
C PHE A 56 -6.90 -0.72 6.63
N ARG A 57 -6.74 -1.73 5.76
CA ARG A 57 -6.02 -2.99 6.10
C ARG A 57 -4.54 -2.75 6.41
N LEU A 58 -4.00 -1.59 6.07
CA LEU A 58 -2.64 -1.17 6.41
C LEU A 58 -2.37 -1.24 7.92
N TRP A 59 -3.31 -0.79 8.75
CA TRP A 59 -3.23 -0.88 10.23
C TRP A 59 -3.45 -2.29 10.80
N GLN A 60 -3.58 -3.32 9.94
CA GLN A 60 -3.66 -4.72 10.38
C GLN A 60 -2.38 -5.49 10.05
N LEU A 61 -1.36 -4.82 9.51
CA LEU A 61 -0.05 -5.39 9.21
C LEU A 61 0.85 -5.49 10.45
N THR A 62 0.30 -6.01 11.56
CA THR A 62 0.92 -6.01 12.90
C THR A 62 2.18 -6.86 13.04
N LYS A 63 2.60 -7.56 11.97
CA LYS A 63 3.94 -8.19 11.87
C LYS A 63 5.05 -7.15 11.64
N TYR A 64 4.68 -5.93 11.26
CA TYR A 64 5.57 -4.81 11.00
C TYR A 64 5.29 -3.71 12.02
N SER A 65 6.34 -3.15 12.61
CA SER A 65 6.21 -1.99 13.52
C SER A 65 6.02 -0.67 12.77
N LYS A 66 6.36 -0.63 11.48
CA LYS A 66 6.24 0.55 10.61
C LYS A 66 6.19 0.14 9.16
N ILE A 67 5.38 0.83 8.37
CA ILE A 67 5.27 0.61 6.92
C ILE A 67 5.32 1.94 6.18
N ILE A 68 5.88 1.90 4.97
CA ILE A 68 5.69 2.94 3.96
C ILE A 68 4.69 2.39 2.95
N PHE A 69 3.49 2.94 2.96
CA PHE A 69 2.49 2.65 1.95
C PHE A 69 2.74 3.46 0.68
N ILE A 70 2.55 2.82 -0.47
CA ILE A 70 2.68 3.40 -1.81
C ILE A 70 1.52 2.88 -2.67
N ASP A 71 0.76 3.76 -3.31
CA ASP A 71 -0.29 3.36 -4.28
C ASP A 71 0.36 2.65 -5.49
N ALA A 72 -0.40 1.74 -6.13
CA ALA A 72 0.12 0.89 -7.21
C ALA A 72 0.47 1.65 -8.51
N ASP A 73 0.07 2.92 -8.62
CA ASP A 73 0.32 3.81 -9.75
C ASP A 73 1.54 4.74 -9.55
N MET A 74 2.33 4.52 -8.50
CA MET A 74 3.56 5.27 -8.24
C MET A 74 4.83 4.52 -8.65
N LEU A 75 5.86 5.28 -9.07
CA LEU A 75 7.18 4.76 -9.41
C LEU A 75 8.25 5.34 -8.48
N ILE A 76 8.99 4.46 -7.79
CA ILE A 76 10.07 4.85 -6.89
C ILE A 76 11.40 4.91 -7.65
N LEU A 77 11.92 6.12 -7.83
CA LEU A 77 13.13 6.39 -8.62
C LEU A 77 14.44 6.32 -7.80
N ARG A 78 14.36 6.43 -6.48
CA ARG A 78 15.51 6.42 -5.56
C ARG A 78 15.15 5.71 -4.25
N ASN A 79 16.14 5.33 -3.46
CA ASN A 79 15.88 4.78 -2.13
C ASN A 79 15.10 5.80 -1.28
N ILE A 80 14.04 5.34 -0.61
CA ILE A 80 13.18 6.16 0.27
C ILE A 80 13.13 5.60 1.70
N ASP A 81 14.06 4.73 2.07
CA ASP A 81 14.10 4.08 3.39
C ASP A 81 14.28 5.10 4.52
N PHE A 82 14.81 6.30 4.22
CA PHE A 82 14.89 7.40 5.19
C PHE A 82 13.51 7.82 5.73
N LEU A 83 12.42 7.51 5.02
CA LEU A 83 11.05 7.78 5.49
C LEU A 83 10.66 6.92 6.71
N PHE A 84 11.32 5.80 6.99
CA PHE A 84 11.06 5.00 8.19
C PHE A 84 11.41 5.74 9.50
N GLU A 85 12.20 6.82 9.43
CA GLU A 85 12.55 7.65 10.59
C GLU A 85 11.43 8.64 10.98
N PHE A 86 10.40 8.79 10.14
CA PHE A 86 9.29 9.72 10.37
C PHE A 86 8.17 9.06 11.18
N PRO A 87 7.40 9.83 11.99
CA PRO A 87 6.29 9.31 12.78
C PRO A 87 5.05 9.03 11.93
N GLU A 88 4.16 8.18 12.44
CA GLU A 88 2.76 8.13 11.98
C GLU A 88 2.01 9.42 12.37
N ILE A 89 1.15 10.01 11.54
CA ILE A 89 1.03 9.81 10.09
C ILE A 89 1.93 10.83 9.37
N THR A 90 2.78 10.35 8.46
CA THR A 90 3.56 11.22 7.56
C THR A 90 3.08 11.01 6.13
N ALA A 91 2.75 12.09 5.44
CA ALA A 91 2.30 12.08 4.05
C ALA A 91 2.70 13.39 3.35
N THR A 92 2.64 13.42 2.01
CA THR A 92 2.94 14.63 1.24
C THR A 92 1.73 15.57 1.18
N GLY A 93 1.96 16.88 1.20
CA GLY A 93 0.88 17.85 0.98
C GLY A 93 0.21 17.66 -0.39
N ASN A 94 -1.07 18.02 -0.49
CA ASN A 94 -1.82 17.99 -1.75
C ASN A 94 -2.45 19.36 -2.02
N ASP A 95 -2.66 19.69 -3.29
CA ASP A 95 -3.33 20.94 -3.66
C ASP A 95 -4.81 20.87 -3.26
N GLY A 96 -5.25 21.79 -2.39
CA GLY A 96 -6.64 21.90 -1.93
C GLY A 96 -7.12 20.89 -0.88
N THR A 97 -6.27 19.98 -0.37
CA THR A 97 -6.61 19.08 0.75
C THR A 97 -5.42 18.92 1.72
N LEU A 98 -5.59 18.24 2.86
CA LEU A 98 -4.54 18.13 3.88
C LEU A 98 -3.29 17.40 3.37
N PHE A 99 -3.45 16.25 2.70
CA PHE A 99 -2.34 15.47 2.16
C PHE A 99 -2.79 14.50 1.06
N ASN A 100 -1.85 14.03 0.25
CA ASN A 100 -2.05 12.96 -0.71
C ASN A 100 -1.83 11.62 -0.01
N SER A 101 -2.84 10.73 -0.02
CA SER A 101 -2.75 9.45 0.68
C SER A 101 -1.94 8.38 -0.07
N GLY A 102 -1.43 8.68 -1.27
CA GLY A 102 -0.75 7.70 -2.11
C GLY A 102 0.65 7.33 -1.65
N LEU A 103 1.28 8.16 -0.81
CA LEU A 103 2.46 7.79 -0.05
C LEU A 103 2.26 8.17 1.41
N MET A 104 2.33 7.19 2.32
CA MET A 104 2.13 7.41 3.75
C MET A 104 3.08 6.55 4.60
N VAL A 105 3.56 7.11 5.70
CA VAL A 105 4.20 6.35 6.79
C VAL A 105 3.16 6.08 7.86
N VAL A 106 3.03 4.81 8.25
CA VAL A 106 2.01 4.28 9.15
C VAL A 106 2.66 3.33 10.16
N GLU A 107 2.12 3.27 11.38
CA GLU A 107 2.53 2.38 12.47
C GLU A 107 1.35 1.44 12.80
N PRO A 108 1.28 0.23 12.17
CA PRO A 108 0.18 -0.71 12.33
C PRO A 108 0.00 -1.31 13.74
#